data_AF-A0A1B1MHQ8-F1
#
_entry.id   AF-A0A1B1MHQ8-F1
#
_cell.length_a   1.000
_cell.length_b   1.000
_cell.length_c   1.000
_cell.angle_alpha   90.00
_cell.angle_beta   90.00
_cell.angle_gamma   90.00
#
_symmetry.space_group_name_H-M   'P 1'
#
loop_
_entity.id
_entity.type
_entity.pdbx_description
1 polymer ?
#
loop_
_entity_poly.entity_id
_entity_poly.type
_entity_poly.pdbx_seq_one_letter_code
_entity_poly.pdbx_strand_id
1 'polypeptide(L)'
;MLVPGLLASLLMPLSNAQAADSDVLSMESYIRPVNAEPLGLAALQRQSTRSALGSLSKEEGIKALLPRETVGPARTFAPLMAEESARDQSPIRKPLSTAGPAAVTLPEPPRTMTPQECVVGLATKVSYIKSRYALCSGKQFDQVWLRNGRPVGTSHFDVLAIGTIPANSRTITITYHFTDFTAAGDNGAAAMGITTKGGIAQSWPSTAKYTQGGVSMPYTRTWSQLLGTDTFKHTVTAAPGQGYTGMKADLLSAVYVPNISIKAPPTWTTEPITGGDLFMLPPRWDKAEYLPNAAAGAATWAVVTPLRYSTATDAPEREVALHIQKAFTQPGKTQPPMAKKNVPGQNADAPLTRLYWDDKRREQNRNRSVYNCQKYFGEDYATSAGYDRECDEYPMAATYQGSVWSDHDGLAEPGNFSVMALKKEHNQAAGNLLGQFYNKNRILDGPDDGFLVEITS
;
A
#
# COMPACT_ATOMS: atom_id res chain seq x y z
N MET A 1 -31.89 -94.66 44.51
CA MET A 1 -31.05 -94.93 43.33
C MET A 1 -30.93 -93.63 42.55
N LEU A 2 -29.69 -93.16 42.34
CA LEU A 2 -29.23 -92.13 41.39
C LEU A 2 -29.80 -90.68 41.39
N VAL A 3 -28.97 -89.77 41.93
CA VAL A 3 -28.30 -88.57 41.33
C VAL A 3 -29.14 -87.32 40.89
N PRO A 4 -28.62 -86.08 41.09
CA PRO A 4 -29.34 -84.81 41.15
C PRO A 4 -29.10 -83.87 39.95
N GLY A 5 -29.90 -82.81 39.83
CA GLY A 5 -29.72 -81.71 38.86
C GLY A 5 -29.61 -80.36 39.55
N LEU A 6 -28.38 -79.90 39.79
CA LEU A 6 -28.03 -78.54 40.21
C LEU A 6 -27.96 -77.64 38.96
N LEU A 7 -28.80 -76.60 38.87
CA LEU A 7 -28.55 -75.46 37.98
C LEU A 7 -27.97 -74.32 38.82
N ALA A 8 -26.66 -74.13 38.72
CA ALA A 8 -25.97 -72.94 39.23
C ALA A 8 -25.96 -71.88 38.13
N SER A 9 -26.67 -70.78 38.36
CA SER A 9 -26.63 -69.59 37.52
C SER A 9 -25.29 -68.87 37.71
N LEU A 10 -24.40 -68.94 36.71
CA LEU A 10 -23.22 -68.07 36.64
C LEU A 10 -23.68 -66.63 36.31
N LEU A 11 -23.67 -65.76 37.32
CA LEU A 11 -23.59 -64.31 37.12
C LEU A 11 -22.14 -63.98 36.74
N MET A 12 -21.88 -63.77 35.45
CA MET A 12 -20.65 -63.09 35.03
C MET A 12 -20.76 -61.60 35.38
N PRO A 13 -19.73 -60.97 35.96
CA PRO A 13 -19.67 -59.52 35.98
C PRO A 13 -19.50 -59.04 34.54
N LEU A 14 -20.47 -58.27 34.05
CA LEU A 14 -20.29 -57.39 32.91
C LEU A 14 -19.16 -56.42 33.27
N SER A 15 -17.94 -56.74 32.84
CA SER A 15 -16.88 -55.75 32.71
C SER A 15 -17.37 -54.69 31.73
N ASN A 16 -17.83 -53.56 32.27
CA ASN A 16 -17.98 -52.33 31.50
C ASN A 16 -16.62 -52.02 30.86
N ALA A 17 -16.45 -52.41 29.61
CA ALA A 17 -15.50 -51.75 28.74
C ALA A 17 -15.96 -50.30 28.65
N GLN A 18 -15.38 -49.43 29.48
CA GLN A 18 -15.37 -48.00 29.20
C GLN A 18 -14.81 -47.89 27.79
N ALA A 19 -15.68 -47.55 26.83
CA ALA A 19 -15.25 -47.10 25.53
C ALA A 19 -14.19 -46.04 25.81
N ALA A 20 -12.96 -46.29 25.38
CA ALA A 20 -11.90 -45.31 25.44
C ALA A 20 -12.43 -44.10 24.68
N ASP A 21 -12.77 -43.04 25.42
CA ASP A 21 -13.25 -41.79 24.87
C ASP A 21 -12.16 -41.32 23.92
N SER A 22 -12.42 -41.39 22.62
CA SER A 22 -11.40 -41.05 21.62
C SER A 22 -11.06 -39.58 21.81
N ASP A 23 -9.80 -39.29 22.15
CA ASP A 23 -9.32 -37.93 22.35
C ASP A 23 -9.81 -37.02 21.20
N VAL A 24 -10.58 -35.99 21.55
CA VAL A 24 -11.03 -34.98 20.58
C VAL A 24 -9.88 -34.02 20.34
N LEU A 25 -9.24 -34.16 19.19
CA LEU A 25 -8.14 -33.30 18.76
C LEU A 25 -8.67 -32.17 17.87
N SER A 26 -8.37 -30.93 18.23
CA SER A 26 -8.76 -29.75 17.43
C SER A 26 -7.68 -28.68 17.38
N MET A 27 -7.79 -27.79 16.40
CA MET A 27 -6.89 -26.66 16.19
C MET A 27 -7.69 -25.37 16.04
N GLU A 28 -7.36 -24.39 16.87
CA GLU A 28 -7.83 -23.01 16.76
C GLU A 28 -6.74 -22.15 16.10
N SER A 29 -7.11 -21.25 15.18
CA SER A 29 -6.18 -20.32 14.53
C SER A 29 -6.50 -18.87 14.86
N TYR A 30 -5.46 -18.05 14.95
CA TYR A 30 -5.50 -16.63 15.26
C TYR A 30 -4.55 -15.88 14.33
N ILE A 31 -4.92 -14.67 13.94
CA ILE A 31 -4.19 -13.84 13.00
C ILE A 31 -3.84 -12.51 13.67
N ARG A 32 -2.55 -12.20 13.74
CA ARG A 32 -2.03 -11.03 14.44
C ARG A 32 -1.09 -10.22 13.55
N PRO A 33 -0.77 -8.97 13.91
CA PRO A 33 0.32 -8.24 13.27
C PRO A 33 1.63 -9.03 13.33
N VAL A 34 2.50 -8.82 12.34
CA VAL A 34 3.86 -9.41 12.33
C VAL A 34 4.63 -8.97 13.59
N ASN A 35 5.46 -9.86 14.13
CA ASN A 35 6.22 -9.66 15.37
C ASN A 35 5.36 -9.61 16.66
N ALA A 36 4.12 -10.12 16.62
CA ALA A 36 3.36 -10.27 17.86
C ALA A 36 4.02 -11.35 18.72
N GLU A 37 4.16 -11.09 20.03
CA GLU A 37 4.73 -12.07 20.96
C GLU A 37 4.05 -13.44 20.80
N PRO A 38 4.80 -14.53 20.57
CA PRO A 38 4.24 -15.87 20.38
C PRO A 38 3.36 -16.31 21.54
N LEU A 39 2.31 -17.09 21.23
CA LEU A 39 1.43 -17.62 22.28
C LEU A 39 2.15 -18.69 23.11
N GLY A 40 2.45 -18.37 24.37
CA GLY A 40 3.10 -19.31 25.28
C GLY A 40 2.16 -20.38 25.82
N LEU A 41 2.45 -21.67 25.56
CA LEU A 41 1.63 -22.80 25.99
C LEU A 41 1.30 -22.79 27.50
N ALA A 42 2.30 -22.52 28.35
CA ALA A 42 2.11 -22.47 29.80
C ALA A 42 1.17 -21.33 30.24
N ALA A 43 1.12 -20.22 29.48
CA ALA A 43 0.18 -19.14 29.73
C ALA A 43 -1.24 -19.53 29.27
N LEU A 44 -1.36 -20.19 28.11
CA LEU A 44 -2.65 -20.64 27.56
C LEU A 44 -3.34 -21.70 28.43
N GLN A 45 -2.56 -22.54 29.11
CA GLN A 45 -3.09 -23.54 30.04
C GLN A 45 -3.73 -22.91 31.29
N ARG A 46 -3.54 -21.59 31.53
CA ARG A 46 -4.25 -20.84 32.57
C ARG A 46 -5.59 -20.33 32.04
N GLN A 47 -6.67 -20.59 32.78
CA GLN A 47 -8.05 -20.35 32.35
C GLN A 47 -8.34 -18.90 31.93
N SER A 48 -7.71 -17.91 32.57
CA SER A 48 -7.87 -16.48 32.25
C SER A 48 -7.36 -16.10 30.86
N THR A 49 -6.35 -16.80 30.35
CA THR A 49 -5.72 -16.50 29.06
C THR A 49 -6.56 -16.98 27.89
N ARG A 50 -7.31 -18.07 28.04
CA ARG A 50 -8.20 -18.61 26.99
C ARG A 50 -9.35 -17.65 26.68
N SER A 51 -9.93 -17.02 27.69
CA SER A 51 -10.98 -16.01 27.50
C SER A 51 -10.48 -14.81 26.70
N ALA A 52 -9.20 -14.42 26.86
CA ALA A 52 -8.59 -13.33 26.09
C ALA A 52 -8.30 -13.72 24.62
N LEU A 53 -8.04 -14.99 24.32
CA LEU A 53 -7.91 -15.44 22.93
C LEU A 53 -9.24 -15.38 22.17
N GLY A 54 -10.35 -15.72 22.83
CA GLY A 54 -11.68 -15.65 22.22
C GLY A 54 -12.13 -14.24 21.81
N SER A 55 -11.47 -13.18 22.29
CA SER A 55 -11.65 -11.82 21.77
C SER A 55 -10.84 -11.53 20.50
N LEU A 56 -9.65 -12.12 20.35
CA LEU A 56 -8.81 -11.94 19.16
C LEU A 56 -9.48 -12.52 17.90
N SER A 57 -10.14 -13.69 18.05
CA SER A 57 -10.87 -14.34 16.95
C SER A 57 -12.13 -13.58 16.48
N LYS A 58 -12.65 -12.64 17.28
CA LYS A 58 -13.82 -11.81 16.93
C LYS A 58 -13.45 -10.51 16.23
N GLU A 59 -12.22 -10.03 16.42
CA GLU A 59 -11.74 -8.78 15.81
C GLU A 59 -11.43 -8.93 14.31
N GLU A 60 -11.21 -10.16 13.82
CA GLU A 60 -10.83 -10.46 12.42
C GLU A 60 -11.93 -10.24 11.36
N GLY A 61 -13.13 -9.80 11.76
CA GLY A 61 -14.17 -9.34 10.87
C GLY A 61 -13.91 -7.94 10.26
N ILE A 62 -12.66 -7.46 10.25
CA ILE A 62 -12.32 -6.17 9.63
C ILE A 62 -12.58 -6.31 8.13
N LYS A 63 -13.70 -5.74 7.67
CA LYS A 63 -13.93 -5.45 6.24
C LYS A 63 -12.62 -4.97 5.65
N ALA A 64 -12.16 -5.55 4.54
CA ALA A 64 -10.95 -5.11 3.86
C ALA A 64 -10.97 -3.57 3.77
N LEU A 65 -10.04 -2.90 4.45
CA LEU A 65 -9.88 -1.46 4.39
C LEU A 65 -8.77 -1.17 3.39
N LEU A 66 -8.97 -0.13 2.59
CA LEU A 66 -7.93 0.37 1.70
C LEU A 66 -7.13 1.47 2.42
N PRO A 67 -5.82 1.60 2.19
CA PRO A 67 -5.04 2.76 2.56
C PRO A 67 -5.76 4.06 2.22
N ARG A 68 -5.71 5.02 3.13
CA ARG A 68 -6.26 6.37 2.92
C ARG A 68 -5.81 6.98 1.60
N GLU A 69 -4.61 6.62 1.18
CA GLU A 69 -3.93 7.18 0.04
C GLU A 69 -4.18 6.39 -1.26
N THR A 70 -5.14 5.48 -1.27
CA THR A 70 -5.53 4.75 -2.49
C THR A 70 -6.19 5.69 -3.50
N VAL A 71 -5.76 5.63 -4.77
CA VAL A 71 -6.29 6.47 -5.85
C VAL A 71 -7.02 5.66 -6.92
N GLY A 72 -7.72 6.39 -7.80
CA GLY A 72 -8.43 5.85 -8.95
C GLY A 72 -9.69 5.06 -8.62
N PRO A 73 -10.28 4.36 -9.61
CA PRO A 73 -11.56 3.66 -9.45
C PRO A 73 -11.57 2.64 -8.31
N ALA A 74 -10.42 2.02 -8.03
CA ALA A 74 -10.29 1.01 -6.99
C ALA A 74 -10.54 1.54 -5.57
N ARG A 75 -10.47 2.87 -5.35
CA ARG A 75 -10.82 3.50 -4.06
C ARG A 75 -12.26 3.22 -3.61
N THR A 76 -13.13 2.83 -4.53
CA THR A 76 -14.55 2.52 -4.28
C THR A 76 -14.80 1.08 -3.86
N PHE A 77 -13.78 0.20 -3.93
CA PHE A 77 -13.91 -1.20 -3.60
C PHE A 77 -14.22 -1.43 -2.11
N ALA A 78 -13.60 -0.62 -1.25
CA ALA A 78 -13.70 -0.76 0.19
C ALA A 78 -13.52 0.60 0.89
N PRO A 79 -13.99 0.74 2.14
CA PRO A 79 -13.76 1.96 2.91
C PRO A 79 -12.26 2.25 3.08
N LEU A 80 -11.92 3.53 3.08
CA LEU A 80 -10.55 3.98 3.33
C LEU A 80 -10.24 3.96 4.83
N MET A 81 -9.00 3.64 5.19
CA MET A 81 -8.49 3.78 6.54
C MET A 81 -8.52 5.25 6.96
N ALA A 82 -8.83 5.51 8.24
CA ALA A 82 -8.78 6.85 8.80
C ALA A 82 -7.33 7.35 8.97
N GLU A 83 -6.42 6.43 9.32
CA GLU A 83 -5.00 6.70 9.48
C GLU A 83 -4.23 6.53 8.16
N GLU A 84 -3.14 7.29 8.03
CA GLU A 84 -2.20 7.14 6.92
C GLU A 84 -1.37 5.86 7.05
N SER A 85 -0.94 5.34 5.89
CA SER A 85 -0.09 4.17 5.84
C SER A 85 1.33 4.49 6.30
N ALA A 86 2.05 3.49 6.82
CA ALA A 86 3.50 3.63 7.01
C ALA A 86 4.19 3.84 5.65
N ARG A 87 5.04 4.85 5.57
CA ARG A 87 5.72 5.28 4.35
C ARG A 87 7.21 5.43 4.60
N ASP A 88 8.00 5.13 3.59
CA ASP A 88 9.44 5.39 3.64
C ASP A 88 9.71 6.90 3.71
N GLN A 89 10.45 7.32 4.73
CA GLN A 89 11.12 8.61 4.73
C GLN A 89 12.35 8.46 3.84
N SER A 90 12.18 8.68 2.53
CA SER A 90 13.29 8.56 1.58
C SER A 90 14.49 9.38 2.08
N PRO A 91 15.72 8.86 1.95
CA PRO A 91 16.89 9.52 2.51
C PRO A 91 17.03 10.93 1.96
N ILE A 92 17.40 11.85 2.86
CA ILE A 92 17.76 13.25 2.58
C ILE A 92 18.70 13.25 1.37
N ARG A 93 18.38 14.08 0.37
CA ARG A 93 19.26 14.28 -0.80
C ARG A 93 20.65 14.62 -0.29
N LYS A 94 21.64 13.78 -0.59
CA LYS A 94 23.03 14.15 -0.34
C LYS A 94 23.38 15.32 -1.27
N PRO A 95 24.07 16.36 -0.77
CA PRO A 95 24.58 17.43 -1.61
C PRO A 95 25.43 16.82 -2.73
N LEU A 96 25.14 17.15 -3.99
CA LEU A 96 26.08 16.86 -5.07
C LEU A 96 27.33 17.72 -4.82
N SER A 97 28.47 17.08 -4.59
CA SER A 97 29.75 17.77 -4.53
C SER A 97 30.00 18.48 -5.86
N THR A 98 30.18 19.80 -5.80
CA THR A 98 30.86 20.69 -6.77
C THR A 98 31.27 20.02 -8.10
N ALA A 99 30.35 19.89 -9.04
CA ALA A 99 30.66 19.47 -10.42
C ALA A 99 29.66 20.08 -11.41
N GLY A 100 29.99 21.28 -11.92
CA GLY A 100 29.33 21.94 -13.06
C GLY A 100 27.80 22.14 -12.92
N PRO A 101 27.14 22.70 -13.95
CA PRO A 101 25.68 22.75 -14.01
C PRO A 101 25.14 21.34 -14.33
N ALA A 102 25.27 20.40 -13.40
CA ALA A 102 24.60 19.12 -13.49
C ALA A 102 23.09 19.34 -13.35
N ALA A 103 22.30 18.78 -14.29
CA ALA A 103 20.85 18.85 -14.25
C ALA A 103 20.31 18.29 -12.92
N VAL A 104 19.53 19.10 -12.19
CA VAL A 104 18.91 18.67 -10.94
C VAL A 104 18.04 17.43 -11.20
N THR A 105 18.27 16.35 -10.45
CA THR A 105 17.64 15.05 -10.71
C THR A 105 16.93 14.47 -9.49
N LEU A 106 15.73 13.90 -9.69
CA LEU A 106 15.06 13.07 -8.67
C LEU A 106 15.64 11.66 -8.65
N PRO A 107 15.83 11.07 -7.46
CA PRO A 107 16.17 9.65 -7.37
C PRO A 107 15.07 8.80 -8.03
N GLU A 108 15.46 7.68 -8.63
CA GLU A 108 14.49 6.69 -9.11
C GLU A 108 13.70 6.12 -7.91
N PRO A 109 12.36 6.06 -7.99
CA PRO A 109 11.56 5.42 -6.96
C PRO A 109 11.99 3.95 -6.79
N PRO A 110 12.18 3.46 -5.55
CA PRO A 110 12.57 2.07 -5.29
C PRO A 110 11.62 1.08 -5.96
N ARG A 111 12.15 0.04 -6.60
CA ARG A 111 11.36 -1.02 -7.27
C ARG A 111 11.49 -2.38 -6.62
N THR A 112 12.23 -2.44 -5.51
CA THR A 112 12.51 -3.64 -4.74
C THR A 112 12.32 -3.35 -3.26
N MET A 113 12.08 -4.42 -2.51
CA MET A 113 11.98 -4.40 -1.07
C MET A 113 12.48 -5.73 -0.52
N THR A 114 13.29 -5.71 0.54
CA THR A 114 13.73 -6.92 1.23
C THR A 114 12.72 -7.33 2.32
N PRO A 115 12.73 -8.60 2.77
CA PRO A 115 11.93 -9.02 3.92
C PRO A 115 12.20 -8.18 5.18
N GLN A 116 13.47 -7.85 5.44
CA GLN A 116 13.84 -7.05 6.61
C GLN A 116 13.29 -5.63 6.51
N GLU A 117 13.39 -4.98 5.35
CA GLU A 117 12.77 -3.67 5.12
C GLU A 117 11.24 -3.73 5.31
N CYS A 118 10.62 -4.82 4.88
CA CYS A 118 9.19 -5.03 5.07
C CYS A 118 8.82 -5.16 6.55
N VAL A 119 9.50 -6.03 7.31
CA VAL A 119 9.25 -6.24 8.75
C VAL A 119 9.43 -4.95 9.53
N VAL A 120 10.53 -4.21 9.28
CA VAL A 120 10.79 -2.92 9.92
C VAL A 120 9.75 -1.88 9.55
N GLY A 121 9.39 -1.80 8.26
CA GLY A 121 8.43 -0.82 7.76
C GLY A 121 6.98 -1.10 8.19
N LEU A 122 6.60 -2.36 8.37
CA LEU A 122 5.32 -2.74 8.94
C LEU A 122 5.24 -2.28 10.39
N ALA A 123 6.28 -2.51 11.20
CA ALA A 123 6.25 -2.30 12.64
C ALA A 123 4.97 -2.92 13.26
N THR A 124 3.95 -2.11 13.59
CA THR A 124 2.64 -2.57 14.07
C THR A 124 1.49 -2.36 13.07
N LYS A 125 1.77 -1.86 11.87
CA LYS A 125 0.82 -1.59 10.79
C LYS A 125 0.61 -2.82 9.91
N VAL A 126 -0.51 -2.83 9.18
CA VAL A 126 -0.91 -3.95 8.29
C VAL A 126 -0.26 -3.90 6.91
N SER A 127 0.30 -2.75 6.53
CA SER A 127 0.92 -2.50 5.23
C SER A 127 1.99 -1.42 5.31
N TYR A 128 3.01 -1.56 4.46
CA TYR A 128 4.10 -0.59 4.32
C TYR A 128 4.31 -0.24 2.84
N ILE A 129 4.37 1.06 2.54
CA ILE A 129 4.51 1.57 1.17
C ILE A 129 5.86 2.27 1.04
N LYS A 130 6.78 1.64 0.30
CA LYS A 130 8.10 2.22 0.01
C LYS A 130 8.06 3.15 -1.20
N SER A 131 7.26 2.80 -2.20
CA SER A 131 7.05 3.60 -3.41
C SER A 131 5.80 3.14 -4.18
N ARG A 132 5.50 3.81 -5.30
CA ARG A 132 4.49 3.33 -6.28
C ARG A 132 4.85 2.01 -6.98
N TYR A 133 6.01 1.43 -6.69
CA TYR A 133 6.49 0.19 -7.32
C TYR A 133 6.91 -0.88 -6.31
N ALA A 134 6.95 -0.57 -5.02
CA ALA A 134 7.37 -1.49 -3.97
C ALA A 134 6.55 -1.25 -2.70
N LEU A 135 5.83 -2.29 -2.26
CA LEU A 135 5.05 -2.29 -1.02
C LEU A 135 5.09 -3.68 -0.39
N CYS A 136 4.70 -3.79 0.87
CA CYS A 136 4.40 -5.08 1.45
C CYS A 136 3.25 -5.06 2.44
N SER A 137 2.79 -6.26 2.76
CA SER A 137 1.92 -6.59 3.88
C SER A 137 2.47 -7.84 4.56
N GLY A 138 2.12 -8.03 5.82
CA GLY A 138 2.43 -9.26 6.51
C GLY A 138 1.49 -9.52 7.68
N LYS A 139 1.40 -10.79 8.06
CA LYS A 139 0.62 -11.26 9.21
C LYS A 139 1.31 -12.44 9.88
N GLN A 140 1.11 -12.54 11.19
CA GLN A 140 1.45 -13.70 11.99
C GLN A 140 0.22 -14.60 12.13
N PHE A 141 0.41 -15.90 11.96
CA PHE A 141 -0.62 -16.91 12.11
C PHE A 141 -0.26 -17.82 13.27
N ASP A 142 -0.99 -17.71 14.36
CA ASP A 142 -0.83 -18.56 15.54
C ASP A 142 -1.88 -19.67 15.56
N GLN A 143 -1.49 -20.85 16.02
CA GLN A 143 -2.36 -21.99 16.22
C GLN A 143 -2.24 -22.51 17.65
N VAL A 144 -3.39 -22.84 18.23
CA VAL A 144 -3.50 -23.51 19.53
C VAL A 144 -4.04 -24.91 19.28
N TRP A 145 -3.26 -25.91 19.68
CA TRP A 145 -3.57 -27.32 19.52
C TRP A 145 -4.23 -27.84 20.79
N LEU A 146 -5.41 -28.42 20.65
CA LEU A 146 -6.29 -28.81 21.74
C LEU A 146 -6.50 -30.32 21.76
N ARG A 147 -6.47 -30.90 22.96
CA ARG A 147 -6.92 -32.26 23.23
C ARG A 147 -8.00 -32.22 24.29
N ASN A 148 -9.19 -32.74 23.96
CA ASN A 148 -10.38 -32.67 24.82
C ASN A 148 -10.64 -31.22 25.29
N GLY A 149 -10.47 -30.26 24.38
CA GLY A 149 -10.67 -28.83 24.61
C GLY A 149 -9.62 -28.15 25.51
N ARG A 150 -8.49 -28.81 25.81
CA ARG A 150 -7.37 -28.25 26.60
C ARG A 150 -6.14 -28.01 25.73
N PRO A 151 -5.44 -26.87 25.86
CA PRO A 151 -4.20 -26.60 25.13
C PRO A 151 -3.11 -27.63 25.47
N VAL A 152 -2.66 -28.35 24.45
CA VAL A 152 -1.57 -29.32 24.51
C VAL A 152 -0.35 -28.91 23.68
N GLY A 153 -0.53 -27.98 22.75
CA GLY A 153 0.57 -27.41 21.98
C GLY A 153 0.22 -26.06 21.35
N THR A 154 1.25 -25.39 20.82
CA THR A 154 1.14 -24.17 20.04
C THR A 154 2.02 -24.27 18.81
N SER A 155 1.64 -23.54 17.75
CA SER A 155 2.54 -23.28 16.63
C SER A 155 2.28 -21.89 16.08
N HIS A 156 3.29 -21.27 15.46
CA HIS A 156 3.07 -20.05 14.68
C HIS A 156 4.03 -19.94 13.50
N PHE A 157 3.64 -19.12 12.53
CA PHE A 157 4.48 -18.70 11.41
C PHE A 157 4.07 -17.31 10.92
N ASP A 158 5.02 -16.62 10.32
CA ASP A 158 4.80 -15.35 9.66
C ASP A 158 4.67 -15.52 8.15
N VAL A 159 3.83 -14.68 7.54
CA VAL A 159 3.76 -14.54 6.09
C VAL A 159 3.95 -13.08 5.73
N LEU A 160 4.92 -12.82 4.85
CA LEU A 160 5.09 -11.53 4.18
C LEU A 160 4.73 -11.67 2.70
N ALA A 161 3.92 -10.74 2.20
CA ALA A 161 3.65 -10.57 0.78
C ALA A 161 4.28 -9.25 0.30
N ILE A 162 5.33 -9.36 -0.51
CA ILE A 162 6.06 -8.21 -1.06
C ILE A 162 5.66 -8.01 -2.52
N GLY A 163 5.02 -6.89 -2.80
CA GLY A 163 4.58 -6.48 -4.13
C GLY A 163 5.60 -5.56 -4.81
N THR A 164 6.18 -6.01 -5.93
CA THR A 164 7.16 -5.23 -6.70
C THR A 164 6.79 -5.11 -8.18
N ILE A 165 7.23 -4.01 -8.81
CA ILE A 165 7.01 -3.74 -10.24
C ILE A 165 8.35 -3.34 -10.88
N PRO A 166 8.90 -4.17 -11.80
CA PRO A 166 10.13 -3.85 -12.50
C PRO A 166 10.01 -2.61 -13.40
N ALA A 167 11.16 -2.04 -13.76
CA ALA A 167 11.22 -0.90 -14.66
C ALA A 167 10.52 -1.18 -15.99
N ASN A 168 9.66 -0.23 -16.43
CA ASN A 168 8.98 -0.30 -17.72
C ASN A 168 8.19 -1.61 -17.94
N SER A 169 7.77 -2.26 -16.86
CA SER A 169 7.08 -3.53 -16.90
C SER A 169 5.59 -3.37 -16.67
N ARG A 170 4.79 -4.18 -17.36
CA ARG A 170 3.36 -4.36 -17.08
C ARG A 170 3.08 -5.56 -16.16
N THR A 171 4.12 -6.12 -15.55
CA THR A 171 4.00 -7.28 -14.66
C THR A 171 4.20 -6.85 -13.22
N ILE A 172 3.18 -7.05 -12.39
CA ILE A 172 3.33 -6.99 -10.93
C ILE A 172 3.84 -8.35 -10.45
N THR A 173 4.72 -8.34 -9.46
CA THR A 173 5.25 -9.56 -8.83
C THR A 173 4.93 -9.52 -7.34
N ILE A 174 4.23 -10.54 -6.87
CA ILE A 174 4.01 -10.79 -5.43
C ILE A 174 4.94 -11.92 -5.02
N THR A 175 5.88 -11.62 -4.13
CA THR A 175 6.77 -12.62 -3.53
C THR A 175 6.28 -12.92 -2.13
N TYR A 176 6.03 -14.19 -1.85
CA TYR A 176 5.62 -14.67 -0.53
C TYR A 176 6.83 -15.22 0.20
N HIS A 177 7.01 -14.77 1.43
CA HIS A 177 8.01 -15.26 2.38
C HIS A 177 7.27 -15.87 3.55
N PHE A 178 7.62 -17.11 3.89
CA PHE A 178 7.13 -17.78 5.09
C PHE A 178 8.30 -17.88 6.07
N THR A 179 8.14 -17.30 7.24
CA THR A 179 9.24 -17.12 8.20
C THR A 179 8.78 -17.43 9.62
N ASP A 180 9.72 -17.42 10.55
CA ASP A 180 9.48 -17.54 12.00
C ASP A 180 8.58 -18.72 12.40
N PHE A 181 8.84 -19.88 11.82
CA PHE A 181 8.14 -21.09 12.17
C PHE A 181 8.56 -21.58 13.55
N THR A 182 7.61 -21.65 14.49
CA THR A 182 7.84 -22.30 15.78
C THR A 182 6.69 -23.24 16.14
N ALA A 183 7.00 -24.28 16.91
CA ALA A 183 6.01 -25.18 17.47
C ALA A 183 6.48 -25.69 18.84
N ALA A 184 5.54 -25.86 19.76
CA ALA A 184 5.80 -26.34 21.12
C ALA A 184 4.69 -27.27 21.60
N GLY A 185 5.03 -28.20 22.49
CA GLY A 185 4.08 -29.19 23.01
C GLY A 185 3.61 -30.21 21.97
N ASP A 186 2.48 -30.85 22.22
CA ASP A 186 1.86 -31.82 21.32
C ASP A 186 1.03 -31.11 20.25
N ASN A 187 1.38 -31.31 18.98
CA ASN A 187 0.80 -30.57 17.86
C ASN A 187 0.87 -31.35 16.54
N GLY A 188 0.06 -30.94 15.57
CA GLY A 188 0.06 -31.46 14.20
C GLY A 188 0.74 -30.54 13.18
N ALA A 189 1.55 -29.56 13.61
CA ALA A 189 1.98 -28.44 12.78
C ALA A 189 2.68 -28.89 11.50
N ALA A 190 3.62 -29.85 11.58
CA ALA A 190 4.43 -30.30 10.44
C ALA A 190 3.61 -30.76 9.21
N ALA A 191 2.41 -31.32 9.43
CA ALA A 191 1.51 -31.81 8.39
C ALA A 191 0.33 -30.84 8.10
N MET A 192 0.26 -29.70 8.79
CA MET A 192 -0.74 -28.68 8.56
C MET A 192 -0.63 -28.13 7.13
N GLY A 193 -1.75 -28.11 6.42
CA GLY A 193 -1.82 -27.58 5.06
C GLY A 193 -1.99 -26.07 5.09
N ILE A 194 -1.10 -25.37 4.42
CA ILE A 194 -1.13 -23.91 4.24
C ILE A 194 -1.31 -23.64 2.75
N THR A 195 -2.44 -23.01 2.40
CA THR A 195 -2.82 -22.65 1.05
C THR A 195 -2.69 -21.14 0.87
N THR A 196 -1.82 -20.73 -0.04
CA THR A 196 -1.78 -19.36 -0.53
C THR A 196 -2.73 -19.21 -1.70
N LYS A 197 -3.58 -18.19 -1.66
CA LYS A 197 -4.51 -17.81 -2.72
C LYS A 197 -4.20 -16.39 -3.15
N GLY A 198 -4.51 -16.08 -4.39
CA GLY A 198 -4.31 -14.76 -4.97
C GLY A 198 -5.13 -14.64 -6.23
N GLY A 199 -5.86 -13.54 -6.37
CA GLY A 199 -6.70 -13.32 -7.54
C GLY A 199 -7.16 -11.88 -7.66
N ILE A 200 -7.61 -11.53 -8.86
CA ILE A 200 -8.25 -10.25 -9.12
C ILE A 200 -9.72 -10.34 -8.69
N ALA A 201 -10.07 -9.62 -7.64
CA ALA A 201 -11.44 -9.58 -7.11
C ALA A 201 -12.33 -8.62 -7.90
N GLN A 202 -11.76 -7.53 -8.41
CA GLN A 202 -12.48 -6.55 -9.22
C GLN A 202 -11.54 -5.85 -10.20
N SER A 203 -12.09 -5.42 -11.35
CA SER A 203 -11.37 -4.77 -12.44
C SER A 203 -12.11 -3.56 -12.99
N TRP A 204 -11.35 -2.58 -13.44
CA TRP A 204 -11.81 -1.41 -14.19
C TRP A 204 -10.88 -1.21 -15.40
N PRO A 205 -11.38 -1.40 -16.64
CA PRO A 205 -12.70 -1.92 -16.98
C PRO A 205 -12.95 -3.35 -16.47
N SER A 206 -14.21 -3.73 -16.28
CA SER A 206 -14.58 -5.09 -15.84
C SER A 206 -14.25 -6.17 -16.88
N THR A 207 -14.04 -5.77 -18.14
CA THR A 207 -13.67 -6.65 -19.25
C THR A 207 -12.17 -6.97 -19.30
N ALA A 208 -11.35 -6.27 -18.52
CA ALA A 208 -9.90 -6.45 -18.51
C ALA A 208 -9.50 -7.90 -18.22
N LYS A 209 -8.50 -8.38 -18.96
CA LYS A 209 -7.94 -9.73 -18.86
C LYS A 209 -6.51 -9.67 -18.36
N TYR A 210 -6.16 -10.69 -17.59
CA TYR A 210 -4.87 -10.82 -16.92
C TYR A 210 -4.25 -12.17 -17.25
N THR A 211 -2.94 -12.16 -17.47
CA THR A 211 -2.11 -13.35 -17.52
C THR A 211 -1.46 -13.52 -16.16
N GLN A 212 -1.56 -14.71 -15.59
CA GLN A 212 -0.90 -15.07 -14.35
C GLN A 212 0.35 -15.91 -14.63
N GLY A 213 1.39 -15.76 -13.81
CA GLY A 213 2.62 -16.53 -13.90
C GLY A 213 3.23 -16.82 -12.53
N GLY A 214 4.40 -17.45 -12.53
CA GLY A 214 5.02 -17.98 -11.31
C GLY A 214 4.33 -19.26 -10.84
N VAL A 215 4.10 -19.40 -9.54
CA VAL A 215 3.32 -20.53 -9.02
C VAL A 215 1.84 -20.38 -9.39
N SER A 216 1.20 -21.50 -9.73
CA SER A 216 -0.24 -21.56 -9.93
C SER A 216 -0.96 -21.40 -8.59
N MET A 217 -1.95 -20.50 -8.55
CA MET A 217 -2.79 -20.25 -7.38
C MET A 217 -4.15 -20.95 -7.56
N PRO A 218 -4.70 -21.62 -6.53
CA PRO A 218 -4.18 -21.73 -5.16
C PRO A 218 -2.95 -22.64 -5.06
N TYR A 219 -1.99 -22.26 -4.22
CA TYR A 219 -0.75 -22.98 -3.98
C TYR A 219 -0.71 -23.53 -2.56
N THR A 220 -0.83 -24.85 -2.43
CA THR A 220 -0.85 -25.53 -1.13
C THR A 220 0.48 -26.21 -0.84
N ARG A 221 0.99 -26.00 0.37
CA ARG A 221 2.16 -26.68 0.94
C ARG A 221 1.87 -27.06 2.38
N THR A 222 2.58 -28.06 2.89
CA THR A 222 2.59 -28.32 4.32
C THR A 222 3.54 -27.36 5.03
N TRP A 223 3.36 -27.17 6.33
CA TRP A 223 4.29 -26.46 7.19
C TRP A 223 5.75 -26.89 6.98
N SER A 224 6.01 -28.20 7.01
CA SER A 224 7.36 -28.75 6.84
C SER A 224 7.97 -28.44 5.48
N GLN A 225 7.14 -28.40 4.42
CA GLN A 225 7.60 -28.00 3.09
C GLN A 225 7.93 -26.50 3.02
N LEU A 226 7.16 -25.64 3.68
CA LEU A 226 7.41 -24.20 3.70
C LEU A 226 8.60 -23.83 4.58
N LEU A 227 8.81 -24.55 5.68
CA LEU A 227 10.01 -24.40 6.52
C LEU A 227 11.30 -24.60 5.70
N GLY A 228 11.28 -25.51 4.72
CA GLY A 228 12.39 -25.76 3.80
C GLY A 228 12.35 -24.99 2.48
N THR A 229 11.35 -24.12 2.28
CA THR A 229 11.19 -23.31 1.05
C THR A 229 11.18 -21.84 1.41
N ASP A 230 12.28 -21.14 1.14
CA ASP A 230 12.42 -19.76 1.60
C ASP A 230 11.40 -18.79 0.98
N THR A 231 11.03 -18.99 -0.30
CA THR A 231 10.16 -18.06 -1.04
C THR A 231 9.49 -18.69 -2.26
N PHE A 232 8.36 -18.11 -2.69
CA PHE A 232 7.86 -18.31 -4.05
C PHE A 232 7.19 -17.04 -4.59
N LYS A 233 6.97 -17.00 -5.90
CA LYS A 233 6.47 -15.81 -6.62
C LYS A 233 5.19 -16.11 -7.38
N HIS A 234 4.30 -15.15 -7.39
CA HIS A 234 3.15 -15.06 -8.28
C HIS A 234 3.22 -13.76 -9.06
N THR A 235 2.89 -13.79 -10.35
CA THR A 235 2.87 -12.60 -11.18
C THR A 235 1.52 -12.39 -11.81
N VAL A 236 1.15 -11.12 -11.98
CA VAL A 236 -0.03 -10.72 -12.75
C VAL A 236 0.38 -9.68 -13.78
N THR A 237 0.00 -9.92 -15.02
CA THR A 237 0.30 -9.05 -16.16
C THR A 237 -1.00 -8.69 -16.86
N ALA A 238 -1.18 -7.43 -17.23
CA ALA A 238 -2.26 -7.01 -18.12
C ALA A 238 -1.65 -6.51 -19.44
N ALA A 239 -2.15 -6.97 -20.58
CA ALA A 239 -1.75 -6.42 -21.88
C ALA A 239 -2.24 -4.97 -22.05
N PRO A 240 -1.58 -4.14 -22.88
CA PRO A 240 -2.10 -2.84 -23.27
C PRO A 240 -3.33 -2.97 -24.19
N GLY A 241 -4.05 -1.87 -24.38
CA GLY A 241 -5.22 -1.77 -25.27
C GLY A 241 -6.52 -2.30 -24.67
N GLN A 242 -6.61 -2.33 -23.33
CA GLN A 242 -7.75 -2.90 -22.60
C GLN A 242 -8.53 -1.87 -21.77
N GLY A 243 -8.10 -0.61 -21.76
CA GLY A 243 -8.78 0.50 -21.13
C GLY A 243 -10.06 0.92 -21.86
N TYR A 244 -10.77 1.90 -21.32
CA TYR A 244 -12.02 2.39 -21.90
C TYR A 244 -11.81 3.04 -23.27
N THR A 245 -12.66 2.66 -24.24
CA THR A 245 -12.69 3.26 -25.57
C THR A 245 -12.96 4.77 -25.50
N GLY A 246 -12.23 5.57 -26.28
CA GLY A 246 -12.38 7.03 -26.33
C GLY A 246 -11.62 7.79 -25.24
N MET A 247 -10.99 7.10 -24.28
CA MET A 247 -10.10 7.74 -23.32
C MET A 247 -8.72 7.99 -23.93
N LYS A 248 -8.07 9.10 -23.55
CA LYS A 248 -6.75 9.49 -24.05
C LYS A 248 -5.60 8.61 -23.52
N ALA A 249 -5.81 7.93 -22.40
CA ALA A 249 -4.86 6.97 -21.84
C ALA A 249 -5.53 5.59 -21.74
N ASP A 250 -4.79 4.56 -22.11
CA ASP A 250 -5.19 3.17 -21.90
C ASP A 250 -4.92 2.80 -20.44
N LEU A 251 -5.96 2.91 -19.62
CA LEU A 251 -5.89 2.76 -18.16
C LEU A 251 -6.69 1.54 -17.70
N LEU A 252 -6.04 0.69 -16.92
CA LEU A 252 -6.64 -0.40 -16.18
C LEU A 252 -6.32 -0.25 -14.70
N SER A 253 -7.30 -0.51 -13.85
CA SER A 253 -7.12 -0.70 -12.41
C SER A 253 -7.72 -2.03 -11.99
N ALA A 254 -7.20 -2.63 -10.94
CA ALA A 254 -7.78 -3.84 -10.38
C ALA A 254 -7.58 -3.89 -8.87
N VAL A 255 -8.29 -4.80 -8.20
CA VAL A 255 -8.04 -5.17 -6.81
C VAL A 255 -7.53 -6.59 -6.79
N TYR A 256 -6.29 -6.77 -6.34
CA TYR A 256 -5.70 -8.07 -6.10
C TYR A 256 -5.78 -8.41 -4.62
N VAL A 257 -6.37 -9.55 -4.27
CA VAL A 257 -6.54 -9.99 -2.88
C VAL A 257 -5.68 -11.23 -2.63
N PRO A 258 -4.52 -11.09 -1.96
CA PRO A 258 -3.79 -12.23 -1.41
C PRO A 258 -4.49 -12.76 -0.16
N ASN A 259 -4.60 -14.09 -0.04
CA ASN A 259 -5.25 -14.73 1.11
C ASN A 259 -4.46 -15.97 1.53
N ILE A 260 -4.32 -16.18 2.83
CA ILE A 260 -3.73 -17.39 3.41
C ILE A 260 -4.86 -18.19 4.03
N SER A 261 -4.88 -19.49 3.76
CA SER A 261 -5.80 -20.43 4.38
C SER A 261 -5.04 -21.62 4.97
N ILE A 262 -5.50 -22.13 6.10
CA ILE A 262 -4.85 -23.12 6.95
C ILE A 262 -5.85 -24.25 7.18
N LYS A 263 -5.40 -25.48 7.01
CA LYS A 263 -6.19 -26.69 7.27
C LYS A 263 -5.41 -27.63 8.17
N ALA A 264 -6.02 -28.04 9.29
CA ALA A 264 -5.42 -29.02 10.18
C ALA A 264 -5.24 -30.39 9.48
N PRO A 265 -4.24 -31.19 9.88
CA PRO A 265 -4.05 -32.54 9.35
C PRO A 265 -5.23 -33.47 9.73
N PRO A 266 -5.43 -34.60 9.03
CA PRO A 266 -6.66 -35.41 9.13
C PRO A 266 -7.05 -35.89 10.54
N THR A 267 -6.09 -36.06 11.46
CA THR A 267 -6.36 -36.48 12.84
C THR A 267 -6.83 -35.35 13.75
N TRP A 268 -6.81 -34.10 13.26
CA TRP A 268 -7.20 -32.91 13.99
C TRP A 268 -8.36 -32.22 13.27
N THR A 269 -9.38 -31.80 14.01
CA THR A 269 -10.42 -30.92 13.46
C THR A 269 -9.94 -29.47 13.41
N THR A 270 -10.44 -28.71 12.44
CA THR A 270 -10.14 -27.27 12.32
C THR A 270 -11.37 -26.49 12.74
N GLU A 271 -11.23 -25.56 13.68
CA GLU A 271 -12.28 -24.58 14.02
C GLU A 271 -12.50 -23.58 12.86
N PRO A 272 -13.62 -22.82 12.80
CA PRO A 272 -14.07 -22.14 11.58
C PRO A 272 -13.11 -21.10 10.99
N ILE A 273 -12.28 -20.47 11.82
CA ILE A 273 -11.30 -19.48 11.37
C ILE A 273 -10.08 -20.22 10.86
N THR A 274 -9.91 -20.18 9.55
CA THR A 274 -8.93 -20.99 8.83
C THR A 274 -8.06 -20.15 7.92
N GLY A 275 -7.86 -18.86 8.22
CA GLY A 275 -7.07 -17.99 7.37
C GLY A 275 -7.55 -16.54 7.30
N GLY A 276 -6.81 -15.72 6.56
CA GLY A 276 -7.14 -14.30 6.40
C GLY A 276 -6.44 -13.65 5.21
N ASP A 277 -6.98 -12.50 4.83
CA ASP A 277 -6.46 -11.70 3.73
C ASP A 277 -5.17 -10.98 4.15
N LEU A 278 -4.22 -10.95 3.24
CA LEU A 278 -3.09 -10.04 3.27
C LEU A 278 -3.47 -8.78 2.46
N PHE A 279 -2.81 -7.67 2.75
CA PHE A 279 -3.07 -6.44 2.03
C PHE A 279 -2.20 -6.32 0.77
N MET A 280 -2.78 -5.76 -0.30
CA MET A 280 -2.04 -5.29 -1.46
C MET A 280 -2.73 -4.02 -1.99
N LEU A 281 -1.95 -2.99 -2.36
CA LEU A 281 -2.54 -1.83 -3.03
C LEU A 281 -3.16 -2.28 -4.36
N PRO A 282 -4.23 -1.61 -4.82
CA PRO A 282 -4.75 -1.85 -6.15
C PRO A 282 -3.67 -1.66 -7.22
N PRO A 283 -3.37 -2.68 -8.05
CA PRO A 283 -2.50 -2.46 -9.20
C PRO A 283 -3.21 -1.63 -10.27
N ARG A 284 -2.41 -0.80 -10.95
CA ARG A 284 -2.80 0.01 -12.08
C ARG A 284 -1.86 -0.26 -13.24
N TRP A 285 -2.40 -0.46 -14.43
CA TRP A 285 -1.64 -0.52 -15.67
C TRP A 285 -2.05 0.64 -16.56
N ASP A 286 -1.07 1.35 -17.07
CA ASP A 286 -1.30 2.50 -17.93
C ASP A 286 -0.48 2.42 -19.21
N LYS A 287 -1.01 2.99 -20.28
CA LYS A 287 -0.27 3.36 -21.48
C LYS A 287 -0.76 4.75 -21.90
N ALA A 288 0.11 5.74 -21.72
CA ALA A 288 -0.11 7.13 -22.06
C ALA A 288 1.11 7.65 -22.84
N GLU A 289 0.87 8.40 -23.92
CA GLU A 289 1.93 8.84 -24.85
C GLU A 289 2.94 9.81 -24.23
N TYR A 290 2.53 10.52 -23.18
CA TYR A 290 3.34 11.51 -22.47
C TYR A 290 4.13 10.95 -21.29
N LEU A 291 4.08 9.63 -21.09
CA LEU A 291 4.85 8.93 -20.07
C LEU A 291 5.97 8.11 -20.69
N PRO A 292 7.04 7.81 -19.92
CA PRO A 292 8.08 6.89 -20.37
C PRO A 292 7.49 5.54 -20.79
N ASN A 293 8.17 4.87 -21.71
CA ASN A 293 7.70 3.60 -22.29
C ASN A 293 6.32 3.72 -22.97
N ALA A 294 6.00 4.85 -23.60
CA ALA A 294 4.71 5.16 -24.22
C ALA A 294 4.14 4.06 -25.14
N ALA A 295 5.00 3.29 -25.82
CA ALA A 295 4.56 2.23 -26.74
C ALA A 295 3.93 1.04 -26.02
N ALA A 296 4.51 0.61 -24.90
CA ALA A 296 4.07 -0.56 -24.14
C ALA A 296 3.29 -0.18 -22.87
N GLY A 297 3.57 0.98 -22.28
CA GLY A 297 3.06 1.36 -20.96
C GLY A 297 3.77 0.63 -19.82
N ALA A 298 3.28 0.77 -18.59
CA ALA A 298 3.81 0.05 -17.43
C ALA A 298 2.75 -0.08 -16.34
N ALA A 299 3.09 -0.81 -15.28
CA ALA A 299 2.29 -0.93 -14.07
C ALA A 299 2.80 0.02 -12.96
N THR A 300 1.91 0.36 -12.03
CA THR A 300 2.16 1.04 -10.76
C THR A 300 1.17 0.53 -9.71
N TRP A 301 1.45 0.76 -8.44
CA TRP A 301 0.45 0.71 -7.39
C TRP A 301 -0.34 2.03 -7.37
N ALA A 302 -1.67 1.93 -7.22
CA ALA A 302 -2.58 3.06 -7.17
C ALA A 302 -2.54 3.74 -5.79
N VAL A 303 -1.51 4.55 -5.57
CA VAL A 303 -1.31 5.30 -4.33
C VAL A 303 -0.88 6.74 -4.59
N VAL A 304 -1.38 7.68 -3.77
CA VAL A 304 -0.91 9.06 -3.72
C VAL A 304 0.55 9.09 -3.28
N THR A 305 1.43 9.65 -4.11
CA THR A 305 2.86 9.79 -3.82
C THR A 305 3.27 11.27 -3.68
N PRO A 306 4.18 11.63 -2.76
CA PRO A 306 4.60 13.02 -2.58
C PRO A 306 5.72 13.43 -3.55
N LEU A 307 5.58 14.60 -4.17
CA LEU A 307 6.68 15.38 -4.72
C LEU A 307 7.37 16.11 -3.57
N ARG A 308 8.65 15.86 -3.38
CA ARG A 308 9.43 16.45 -2.29
C ARG A 308 10.28 17.62 -2.79
N TYR A 309 10.15 18.76 -2.14
CA TYR A 309 11.03 19.91 -2.32
C TYR A 309 11.71 20.27 -0.99
N SER A 310 12.98 20.65 -1.04
CA SER A 310 13.78 20.91 0.15
C SER A 310 14.03 22.40 0.39
N THR A 311 13.94 22.80 1.65
CA THR A 311 14.31 24.14 2.14
C THR A 311 15.77 24.24 2.60
N ALA A 312 16.55 23.16 2.46
CA ALA A 312 17.98 23.12 2.75
C ALA A 312 18.72 24.24 1.99
N THR A 313 19.81 24.73 2.58
CA THR A 313 20.53 25.90 2.07
C THR A 313 21.11 25.70 0.67
N ASP A 314 21.47 24.47 0.34
CA ASP A 314 22.07 24.03 -0.91
C ASP A 314 21.05 23.36 -1.86
N ALA A 315 19.77 23.29 -1.48
CA ALA A 315 18.74 22.76 -2.36
C ALA A 315 18.57 23.67 -3.59
N PRO A 316 18.68 23.14 -4.82
CA PRO A 316 18.57 23.96 -6.01
C PRO A 316 17.16 24.54 -6.18
N GLU A 317 16.12 23.88 -5.67
CA GLU A 317 14.73 24.37 -5.68
C GLU A 317 14.34 25.19 -4.43
N ARG A 318 15.29 25.58 -3.58
CA ARG A 318 15.01 26.13 -2.23
C ARG A 318 13.95 27.22 -2.19
N GLU A 319 14.04 28.23 -3.06
CA GLU A 319 13.10 29.35 -3.05
C GLU A 319 11.66 28.92 -3.34
N VAL A 320 11.46 27.93 -4.24
CA VAL A 320 10.14 27.35 -4.52
C VAL A 320 9.64 26.56 -3.31
N ALA A 321 10.51 25.78 -2.66
CA ALA A 321 10.15 25.07 -1.44
C ALA A 321 9.67 26.02 -0.33
N LEU A 322 10.36 27.15 -0.15
CA LEU A 322 9.97 28.19 0.82
C LEU A 322 8.65 28.88 0.44
N HIS A 323 8.42 29.15 -0.84
CA HIS A 323 7.15 29.70 -1.31
C HIS A 323 5.98 28.75 -1.00
N ILE A 324 6.12 27.46 -1.33
CA ILE A 324 5.08 26.46 -1.09
C ILE A 324 4.88 26.25 0.43
N GLN A 325 5.97 26.20 1.21
CA GLN A 325 5.87 26.14 2.68
C GLN A 325 5.06 27.32 3.24
N LYS A 326 5.28 28.53 2.71
CA LYS A 326 4.50 29.72 3.08
C LYS A 326 3.04 29.59 2.66
N ALA A 327 2.75 29.06 1.46
CA ALA A 327 1.39 28.80 1.01
C ALA A 327 0.66 27.79 1.90
N PHE A 328 1.36 26.82 2.48
CA PHE A 328 0.81 25.84 3.40
C PHE A 328 0.59 26.38 4.82
N THR A 329 1.60 27.08 5.37
CA THR A 329 1.62 27.46 6.79
C THR A 329 1.06 28.86 7.04
N GLN A 330 1.09 29.74 6.04
CA GLN A 330 0.66 31.13 6.14
C GLN A 330 -0.09 31.56 4.86
N PRO A 331 -1.13 30.82 4.41
CA PRO A 331 -1.79 31.05 3.12
C PRO A 331 -2.34 32.48 2.96
N GLY A 332 -2.87 33.09 4.03
CA GLY A 332 -3.38 34.47 3.99
C GLY A 332 -2.29 35.54 3.75
N LYS A 333 -1.01 35.19 3.88
CA LYS A 333 0.14 36.09 3.63
C LYS A 333 0.77 35.89 2.25
N THR A 334 0.19 35.05 1.40
CA THR A 334 0.64 34.90 0.02
C THR A 334 -0.20 35.73 -0.94
N GLN A 335 0.32 35.96 -2.15
CA GLN A 335 -0.36 36.74 -3.18
C GLN A 335 -1.09 35.83 -4.16
N PRO A 336 -2.29 36.17 -4.67
CA PRO A 336 -3.15 37.30 -4.26
C PRO A 336 -3.66 37.12 -2.82
N PRO A 337 -3.95 38.19 -2.06
CA PRO A 337 -4.42 38.05 -0.69
C PRO A 337 -5.84 37.46 -0.67
N MET A 338 -6.07 36.47 0.19
CA MET A 338 -7.38 35.88 0.40
C MET A 338 -7.49 35.39 1.85
N ALA A 339 -8.50 35.86 2.57
CA ALA A 339 -8.64 35.64 4.01
C ALA A 339 -8.83 34.15 4.37
N LYS A 340 -9.56 33.40 3.54
CA LYS A 340 -9.84 31.97 3.72
C LYS A 340 -9.03 31.08 2.78
N LYS A 341 -7.85 31.53 2.34
CA LYS A 341 -7.03 30.77 1.39
C LYS A 341 -6.66 29.41 2.00
N ASN A 342 -6.91 28.36 1.23
CA ASN A 342 -6.63 26.97 1.58
C ASN A 342 -6.20 26.22 0.31
N VAL A 343 -4.91 26.29 -0.01
CA VAL A 343 -4.36 25.64 -1.21
C VAL A 343 -4.28 24.13 -1.00
N PRO A 344 -4.68 23.31 -2.00
CA PRO A 344 -4.62 21.85 -1.92
C PRO A 344 -3.18 21.33 -2.03
N GLY A 345 -2.99 20.02 -1.82
CA GLY A 345 -1.74 19.30 -2.07
C GLY A 345 -0.96 18.85 -0.84
N GLN A 346 -1.45 19.15 0.37
CA GLN A 346 -0.77 18.77 1.63
C GLN A 346 -1.16 17.39 2.17
N ASN A 347 -2.36 16.90 1.83
CA ASN A 347 -2.93 15.68 2.38
C ASN A 347 -3.76 14.93 1.34
N ALA A 348 -4.03 13.65 1.62
CA ALA A 348 -4.72 12.75 0.70
C ALA A 348 -6.18 13.13 0.40
N ASP A 349 -6.81 13.99 1.20
CA ASP A 349 -8.21 14.40 1.00
C ASP A 349 -8.33 15.50 -0.08
N ALA A 350 -7.27 16.29 -0.26
CA ALA A 350 -7.20 17.35 -1.27
C ALA A 350 -5.86 17.28 -2.04
N PRO A 351 -5.60 16.20 -2.80
CA PRO A 351 -4.38 16.06 -3.57
C PRO A 351 -4.36 17.01 -4.78
N LEU A 352 -3.17 17.25 -5.33
CA LEU A 352 -3.04 17.85 -6.66
C LEU A 352 -3.25 16.79 -7.72
N THR A 353 -3.82 17.16 -8.85
CA THR A 353 -3.99 16.28 -10.01
C THR A 353 -3.34 16.91 -11.23
N ARG A 354 -2.54 16.12 -11.93
CA ARG A 354 -1.81 16.58 -13.12
C ARG A 354 -2.82 17.00 -14.18
N LEU A 355 -2.52 18.11 -14.85
CA LEU A 355 -3.20 18.61 -16.04
C LEU A 355 -2.21 18.51 -17.21
N TYR A 356 -2.48 17.69 -18.22
CA TYR A 356 -1.59 17.50 -19.38
C TYR A 356 -2.27 17.65 -20.73
N TRP A 357 -3.53 17.25 -20.87
CA TRP A 357 -4.18 17.26 -22.19
C TRP A 357 -4.84 18.60 -22.56
N ASP A 358 -5.09 19.47 -21.58
CA ASP A 358 -5.73 20.76 -21.78
C ASP A 358 -4.68 21.87 -21.78
N ASP A 359 -4.06 22.09 -22.94
CA ASP A 359 -3.01 23.08 -23.14
C ASP A 359 -3.52 24.50 -22.87
N LYS A 360 -4.76 24.77 -23.30
CA LYS A 360 -5.42 26.06 -23.10
C LYS A 360 -5.59 26.38 -21.63
N ARG A 361 -6.08 25.43 -20.81
CA ARG A 361 -6.22 25.65 -19.36
C ARG A 361 -4.87 25.81 -18.67
N ARG A 362 -3.84 25.07 -19.09
CA ARG A 362 -2.47 25.29 -18.55
C ARG A 362 -1.96 26.70 -18.87
N GLU A 363 -2.16 27.16 -20.09
CA GLU A 363 -1.79 28.52 -20.48
C GLU A 363 -2.59 29.57 -19.70
N GLN A 364 -3.88 29.36 -19.49
CA GLN A 364 -4.72 30.22 -18.66
C GLN A 364 -4.25 30.29 -17.20
N ASN A 365 -3.90 29.13 -16.61
CA ASN A 365 -3.29 29.08 -15.28
C ASN A 365 -2.02 29.95 -15.26
N ARG A 366 -1.09 29.72 -16.20
CA ARG A 366 0.17 30.47 -16.25
C ARG A 366 -0.07 31.97 -16.42
N ASN A 367 -0.94 32.37 -17.34
CA ASN A 367 -1.22 33.77 -17.63
C ASN A 367 -1.85 34.49 -16.43
N ARG A 368 -2.76 33.82 -15.70
CA ARG A 368 -3.35 34.36 -14.48
C ARG A 368 -2.31 34.53 -13.38
N SER A 369 -1.37 33.59 -13.23
CA SER A 369 -0.29 33.70 -12.25
C SER A 369 0.67 34.84 -12.61
N VAL A 370 1.12 34.92 -13.87
CA VAL A 370 2.00 35.99 -14.37
C VAL A 370 1.36 37.36 -14.17
N TYR A 371 0.07 37.51 -14.47
CA TYR A 371 -0.68 38.73 -14.21
C TYR A 371 -0.63 39.13 -12.72
N ASN A 372 -0.81 38.18 -11.80
CA ASN A 372 -0.71 38.46 -10.37
C ASN A 372 0.72 38.78 -9.94
N CYS A 373 1.74 38.15 -10.54
CA CYS A 373 3.13 38.52 -10.28
C CYS A 373 3.41 39.97 -10.68
N GLN A 374 3.00 40.39 -11.87
CA GLN A 374 3.12 41.79 -12.31
C GLN A 374 2.39 42.75 -11.36
N LYS A 375 1.16 42.39 -10.97
CA LYS A 375 0.33 43.20 -10.07
C LYS A 375 0.95 43.42 -8.69
N TYR A 376 1.57 42.41 -8.08
CA TYR A 376 2.05 42.49 -6.69
C TYR A 376 3.56 42.67 -6.54
N PHE A 377 4.35 42.40 -7.58
CA PHE A 377 5.82 42.51 -7.54
C PHE A 377 6.38 43.49 -8.59
N GLY A 378 5.52 44.17 -9.36
CA GLY A 378 5.88 45.12 -10.41
C GLY A 378 5.95 44.48 -11.79
N GLU A 379 5.71 45.26 -12.85
CA GLU A 379 5.81 44.75 -14.24
C GLU A 379 7.25 44.30 -14.59
N ASP A 380 8.24 44.89 -13.92
CA ASP A 380 9.66 44.60 -14.03
C ASP A 380 10.14 43.53 -13.03
N TYR A 381 9.24 42.78 -12.38
CA TYR A 381 9.62 41.79 -11.37
C TYR A 381 10.70 40.82 -11.85
N ALA A 382 10.73 40.49 -13.15
CA ALA A 382 11.71 39.58 -13.72
C ALA A 382 13.16 40.10 -13.65
N THR A 383 13.37 41.41 -13.51
CA THR A 383 14.70 42.05 -13.57
C THR A 383 14.99 42.98 -12.39
N SER A 384 13.97 43.44 -11.66
CA SER A 384 14.12 44.50 -10.65
C SER A 384 14.90 44.13 -9.39
N ALA A 385 15.27 42.86 -9.20
CA ALA A 385 16.08 42.40 -8.06
C ALA A 385 17.60 42.40 -8.32
N GLY A 386 18.06 42.81 -9.51
CA GLY A 386 19.47 42.73 -9.90
C GLY A 386 19.94 41.33 -10.31
N TYR A 387 19.00 40.40 -10.49
CA TYR A 387 19.18 39.05 -11.03
C TYR A 387 17.87 38.59 -11.69
N ASP A 388 17.96 37.59 -12.58
CA ASP A 388 16.81 37.04 -13.28
C ASP A 388 15.83 36.39 -12.30
N ARG A 389 14.55 36.77 -12.40
CA ARG A 389 13.44 36.15 -11.66
C ARG A 389 12.36 35.63 -12.58
N GLU A 390 11.65 34.61 -12.12
CA GLU A 390 10.45 34.07 -12.75
C GLU A 390 9.29 34.09 -11.75
N CYS A 391 8.06 34.07 -12.28
CA CYS A 391 6.86 33.93 -11.47
C CYS A 391 6.65 32.45 -11.14
N ASP A 392 6.84 32.10 -9.87
CA ASP A 392 6.43 30.79 -9.35
C ASP A 392 4.97 30.83 -8.92
N GLU A 393 4.30 29.68 -9.00
CA GLU A 393 2.87 29.54 -8.81
C GLU A 393 2.52 28.23 -8.09
N TYR A 394 1.62 28.32 -7.10
CA TYR A 394 1.12 27.17 -6.36
C TYR A 394 -0.39 27.26 -6.11
N PRO A 395 -1.20 26.24 -6.48
CA PRO A 395 -0.80 25.05 -7.24
C PRO A 395 -0.27 25.38 -8.65
N MET A 396 0.57 24.48 -9.18
CA MET A 396 1.31 24.69 -10.43
C MET A 396 0.38 24.78 -11.65
N ALA A 397 0.73 25.52 -12.72
CA ALA A 397 -0.13 25.60 -13.91
C ALA A 397 -0.40 24.25 -14.59
N ALA A 398 0.48 23.27 -14.40
CA ALA A 398 0.31 21.90 -14.86
C ALA A 398 -0.57 21.03 -13.93
N THR A 399 -1.47 21.65 -13.15
CA THR A 399 -2.44 20.97 -12.29
C THR A 399 -3.85 21.50 -12.53
N TYR A 400 -4.86 20.66 -12.26
CA TYR A 400 -6.26 21.09 -12.32
C TYR A 400 -6.55 22.18 -11.27
N GLN A 401 -5.86 22.16 -10.14
CA GLN A 401 -6.02 23.10 -9.03
C GLN A 401 -5.23 24.42 -9.23
N GLY A 402 -4.70 24.66 -10.43
CA GLY A 402 -3.97 25.88 -10.76
C GLY A 402 -4.80 27.17 -10.63
N SER A 403 -4.20 28.31 -10.95
CA SER A 403 -4.76 29.64 -10.63
C SER A 403 -6.11 29.98 -11.29
N VAL A 404 -6.56 29.25 -12.31
CA VAL A 404 -7.92 29.38 -12.89
C VAL A 404 -8.87 28.26 -12.44
N TRP A 405 -8.58 27.56 -11.34
CA TRP A 405 -9.43 26.47 -10.85
C TRP A 405 -10.90 26.88 -10.66
N SER A 406 -11.16 28.05 -10.08
CA SER A 406 -12.52 28.61 -9.90
C SER A 406 -13.28 28.85 -11.21
N ASP A 407 -12.59 29.00 -12.33
CA ASP A 407 -13.21 29.21 -13.65
C ASP A 407 -13.72 27.87 -14.24
N HIS A 408 -13.30 26.74 -13.67
CA HIS A 408 -13.62 25.38 -14.13
C HIS A 408 -14.31 24.51 -13.08
N ASP A 409 -14.37 24.96 -11.83
CA ASP A 409 -14.97 24.24 -10.71
C ASP A 409 -15.72 25.23 -9.81
N GLY A 410 -17.05 25.12 -9.78
CA GLY A 410 -17.90 26.02 -9.01
C GLY A 410 -17.77 25.90 -7.50
N LEU A 411 -17.08 24.88 -6.99
CA LEU A 411 -16.76 24.73 -5.57
C LEU A 411 -15.40 25.35 -5.22
N ALA A 412 -14.60 25.72 -6.22
CA ALA A 412 -13.29 26.33 -6.00
C ALA A 412 -13.41 27.84 -5.83
N GLU A 413 -12.79 28.35 -4.77
CA GLU A 413 -12.81 29.77 -4.45
C GLU A 413 -11.85 30.57 -5.36
N PRO A 414 -12.27 31.72 -5.90
CA PRO A 414 -11.39 32.61 -6.65
C PRO A 414 -10.20 33.08 -5.80
N GLY A 415 -9.00 33.06 -6.37
CA GLY A 415 -7.78 33.47 -5.65
C GLY A 415 -7.20 32.43 -4.70
N ASN A 416 -7.71 31.19 -4.73
CA ASN A 416 -7.17 30.07 -3.94
C ASN A 416 -5.88 29.48 -4.52
N PHE A 417 -4.92 30.34 -4.80
CA PHE A 417 -3.58 30.03 -5.29
C PHE A 417 -2.58 31.06 -4.73
N SER A 418 -1.29 30.83 -4.97
CA SER A 418 -0.18 31.61 -4.47
C SER A 418 0.80 31.89 -5.60
N VAL A 419 1.31 33.11 -5.69
CA VAL A 419 2.38 33.49 -6.62
C VAL A 419 3.51 34.19 -5.89
N MET A 420 4.73 34.01 -6.40
CA MET A 420 5.91 34.68 -5.89
C MET A 420 6.97 34.89 -6.98
N ALA A 421 7.57 36.08 -7.05
CA ALA A 421 8.72 36.33 -7.91
C ALA A 421 10.00 35.75 -7.28
N LEU A 422 10.53 34.67 -7.86
CA LEU A 422 11.66 33.89 -7.34
C LEU A 422 12.83 33.90 -8.32
N LYS A 423 14.04 33.59 -7.85
CA LYS A 423 15.19 33.38 -8.74
C LYS A 423 14.88 32.35 -9.82
N LYS A 424 15.23 32.70 -11.06
CA LYS A 424 15.00 31.87 -12.24
C LYS A 424 15.61 30.47 -12.10
N GLU A 425 16.82 30.38 -11.57
CA GLU A 425 17.52 29.09 -11.43
C GLU A 425 16.78 28.14 -10.48
N HIS A 426 16.24 28.68 -9.38
CA HIS A 426 15.46 27.90 -8.41
C HIS A 426 14.12 27.47 -8.99
N ASN A 427 13.44 28.36 -9.72
CA ASN A 427 12.17 28.07 -10.36
C ASN A 427 12.31 27.00 -11.46
N GLN A 428 13.34 27.11 -12.30
CA GLN A 428 13.64 26.14 -13.35
C GLN A 428 14.06 24.77 -12.77
N ALA A 429 14.83 24.77 -11.69
CA ALA A 429 15.16 23.54 -10.97
C ALA A 429 13.89 22.82 -10.48
N ALA A 430 12.96 23.53 -9.83
CA ALA A 430 11.70 22.96 -9.37
C ALA A 430 10.84 22.45 -10.54
N GLY A 431 10.71 23.21 -11.63
CA GLY A 431 9.99 22.78 -12.83
C GLY A 431 10.57 21.49 -13.44
N ASN A 432 11.89 21.38 -13.51
CA ASN A 432 12.57 20.17 -13.97
C ASN A 432 12.29 18.96 -13.05
N LEU A 433 12.29 19.18 -11.73
CA LEU A 433 11.96 18.17 -10.75
C LEU A 433 10.51 17.69 -10.86
N LEU A 434 9.56 18.61 -11.05
CA LEU A 434 8.15 18.27 -11.28
C LEU A 434 7.97 17.40 -12.53
N GLY A 435 8.61 17.77 -13.64
CA GLY A 435 8.57 16.97 -14.88
C GLY A 435 9.14 15.56 -14.68
N GLN A 436 10.27 15.45 -13.97
CA GLN A 436 10.84 14.15 -13.61
C GLN A 436 9.94 13.36 -12.68
N PHE A 437 9.29 14.00 -11.71
CA PHE A 437 8.37 13.35 -10.78
C PHE A 437 7.21 12.71 -11.51
N TYR A 438 6.57 13.46 -12.42
CA TYR A 438 5.51 12.96 -13.29
C TYR A 438 5.94 11.73 -14.07
N ASN A 439 7.15 11.73 -14.63
CA ASN A 439 7.66 10.61 -15.42
C ASN A 439 8.03 9.39 -14.56
N LYS A 440 8.83 9.61 -13.50
CA LYS A 440 9.36 8.56 -12.63
C LYS A 440 8.28 7.89 -11.79
N ASN A 441 7.21 8.61 -11.41
CA ASN A 441 6.06 8.05 -10.69
C ASN A 441 4.86 7.75 -11.59
N ARG A 442 5.00 7.96 -12.91
CA ARG A 442 3.94 7.75 -13.91
C ARG A 442 2.62 8.44 -13.52
N ILE A 443 2.69 9.70 -13.11
CA ILE A 443 1.49 10.47 -12.76
C ILE A 443 0.68 10.73 -14.03
N LEU A 444 -0.54 10.21 -14.07
CA LEU A 444 -1.48 10.39 -15.17
C LEU A 444 -2.20 11.73 -15.05
N ASP A 445 -2.58 12.25 -16.21
CA ASP A 445 -3.53 13.35 -16.33
C ASP A 445 -4.91 12.92 -15.81
N GLY A 446 -5.56 13.82 -15.08
CA GLY A 446 -6.95 13.66 -14.64
C GLY A 446 -7.14 13.42 -13.14
N PRO A 447 -8.41 13.36 -12.69
CA PRO A 447 -8.77 13.40 -11.27
C PRO A 447 -8.44 12.11 -10.50
N ASP A 448 -8.15 11.02 -11.22
CA ASP A 448 -8.01 9.68 -10.65
C ASP A 448 -6.57 9.34 -10.21
N ASP A 449 -5.60 10.23 -10.41
CA ASP A 449 -4.20 10.00 -10.04
C ASP A 449 -3.60 11.21 -9.30
N GLY A 450 -4.03 11.39 -8.06
CA GLY A 450 -3.58 12.47 -7.19
C GLY A 450 -2.15 12.29 -6.67
N PHE A 451 -1.48 13.41 -6.41
CA PHE A 451 -0.17 13.48 -5.76
C PHE A 451 -0.14 14.60 -4.70
N LEU A 452 0.80 14.51 -3.76
CA LEU A 452 1.02 15.53 -2.74
C LEU A 452 2.28 16.34 -3.04
N VAL A 453 2.44 17.47 -2.36
CA VAL A 453 3.70 18.18 -2.25
C VAL A 453 4.11 18.20 -0.79
N GLU A 454 5.32 17.71 -0.52
CA GLU A 454 5.90 17.63 0.82
C GLU A 454 7.15 18.52 0.87
N ILE A 455 7.24 19.34 1.92
CA ILE A 455 8.38 20.21 2.16
C ILE A 455 9.30 19.58 3.19
N THR A 456 10.57 19.41 2.83
CA THR A 456 11.61 18.90 3.71
C THR A 456 12.65 19.99 4.04
N SER A 457 13.51 19.73 5.02
CA SER A 457 14.56 20.67 5.49
C SER A 457 15.94 20.05 5.43
#